data_AF-A0A921JFZ8-F1
#
_entry.id   AF-A0A921JFZ8-F1
#
_cell.length_a   1.000
_cell.length_b   1.000
_cell.length_c   1.000
_cell.angle_alpha   90.00
_cell.angle_beta   90.00
_cell.angle_gamma   90.00
#
_symmetry.space_group_name_H-M   'P 1'
#
loop_
_entity.id
_entity.type
_entity.pdbx_description
1 polymer ?
#
loop_
_entity_poly.entity_id
_entity_poly.type
_entity_poly.pdbx_seq_one_letter_code
_entity_poly.pdbx_strand_id
1 'polypeptide(L)'
;MQAERAVERRVGEGRAERAVEDAVRTEAAVAETRRADRDTSRIRWLRDQVTRLRKRLPLRRRFSGGLAHGVMSAVAALLAYLPTQFLGLREGFWAAITAVAVAQTEFGATRSTARDQFTGAAVGGVVGLGAYLGLGPSLPTYAAAVVLAILVCWLVNVASACRLAAITTTIILLVPHLGPVERMAGSRVIEVGWGVCVAIVTVWLVTRLNQRIGIKL
;
A
#
# COMPACT_ATOMS: atom_id res chain seq x y z
N MET A 1 15.63 88.07 -39.15
CA MET A 1 15.62 87.85 -37.69
C MET A 1 14.24 87.49 -37.10
N GLN A 2 13.12 88.14 -37.42
CA GLN A 2 11.81 87.80 -36.82
C GLN A 2 11.19 86.49 -37.35
N ALA A 3 11.32 86.22 -38.66
CA ALA A 3 10.80 84.99 -39.27
C ALA A 3 11.51 83.72 -38.76
N GLU A 4 12.81 83.82 -38.49
CA GLU A 4 13.66 82.72 -38.02
C GLU A 4 13.28 82.27 -36.61
N ARG A 5 13.03 83.23 -35.70
CA ARG A 5 12.56 82.95 -34.32
C ARG A 5 11.16 82.34 -34.27
N ALA A 6 10.30 82.62 -35.24
CA ALA A 6 8.96 82.04 -35.33
C ALA A 6 9.00 80.58 -35.80
N VAL A 7 9.92 80.25 -36.70
CA VAL A 7 10.16 78.88 -37.17
C VAL A 7 10.76 78.04 -36.04
N GLU A 8 11.76 78.55 -35.31
CA GLU A 8 12.36 77.86 -34.16
C GLU A 8 11.34 77.56 -33.05
N ARG A 9 10.41 78.48 -32.77
CA ARG A 9 9.31 78.23 -31.81
C ARG A 9 8.37 77.13 -32.27
N ARG A 10 7.92 77.14 -33.54
CA ARG A 10 7.04 76.09 -34.08
C ARG A 10 7.72 74.71 -34.12
N VAL A 11 9.02 74.68 -34.40
CA VAL A 11 9.82 73.44 -34.35
C VAL A 11 9.98 72.95 -32.90
N GLY A 12 10.14 73.86 -31.93
CA GLY A 12 10.17 73.55 -30.51
C GLY A 12 8.83 73.01 -29.98
N GLU A 13 7.72 73.65 -30.35
CA GLU A 13 6.36 73.21 -30.00
C GLU A 13 6.05 71.83 -30.58
N GLY A 14 6.33 71.61 -31.87
CA GLY A 14 6.12 70.30 -32.51
C GLY A 14 7.07 69.20 -32.01
N ARG A 15 8.16 69.55 -31.33
CA ARG A 15 9.05 68.59 -30.63
C ARG A 15 8.53 68.27 -29.23
N ALA A 16 7.94 69.26 -28.55
CA ALA A 16 7.29 69.07 -27.26
C ALA A 16 6.02 68.21 -27.38
N GLU A 17 5.17 68.46 -28.39
CA GLU A 17 3.97 67.63 -28.64
C GLU A 17 4.33 66.16 -28.92
N ARG A 18 5.34 65.92 -29.76
CA ARG A 18 5.83 64.55 -30.02
C ARG A 18 6.39 63.88 -28.78
N ALA A 19 7.11 64.61 -27.93
CA ALA A 19 7.61 64.08 -26.67
C ALA A 19 6.49 63.71 -25.69
N VAL A 20 5.39 64.47 -25.69
CA VAL A 20 4.19 64.18 -24.88
C VAL A 20 3.46 62.95 -25.45
N GLU A 21 3.28 62.85 -26.76
CA GLU A 21 2.67 61.67 -27.39
C GLU A 21 3.48 60.40 -27.15
N ASP A 22 4.81 60.46 -27.26
CA ASP A 22 5.70 59.33 -26.97
C ASP A 22 5.64 58.93 -25.49
N ALA A 23 5.54 59.90 -24.57
CA ALA A 23 5.36 59.64 -23.14
C ALA A 23 4.02 58.95 -22.85
N VAL A 24 2.91 59.45 -23.41
CA VAL A 24 1.58 58.85 -23.26
C VAL A 24 1.54 57.44 -23.84
N ARG A 25 2.18 57.21 -25.00
CA ARG A 25 2.28 55.89 -25.63
C ARG A 25 3.11 54.92 -24.79
N THR A 26 4.17 55.42 -24.16
CA THR A 26 5.03 54.63 -23.27
C THR A 26 4.27 54.25 -21.99
N GLU A 27 3.53 55.19 -21.39
CA GLU A 27 2.70 54.92 -20.22
C GLU A 27 1.59 53.92 -20.51
N ALA A 28 0.94 54.01 -21.68
CA ALA A 28 -0.07 53.05 -22.11
C ALA A 28 0.50 51.63 -22.27
N ALA A 29 1.68 51.50 -22.90
CA ALA A 29 2.37 50.22 -23.07
C ALA A 29 2.80 49.61 -21.71
N VAL A 30 3.26 50.45 -20.78
CA VAL A 30 3.61 50.03 -19.41
C VAL A 30 2.36 49.58 -18.64
N ALA A 31 1.24 50.28 -18.78
CA ALA A 31 -0.03 49.92 -18.15
C ALA A 31 -0.58 48.58 -18.67
N GLU A 32 -0.46 48.32 -19.97
CA GLU A 32 -0.87 47.07 -20.59
C GLU A 32 -0.01 45.89 -20.12
N THR A 33 1.31 46.07 -20.08
CA THR A 33 2.25 45.06 -19.55
C THR A 33 1.96 44.74 -18.08
N ARG A 34 1.63 45.75 -17.27
CA ARG A 34 1.28 45.59 -15.85
C ARG A 34 -0.07 44.88 -15.65
N ARG A 35 -1.02 45.03 -16.58
CA ARG A 35 -2.29 44.28 -16.60
C ARG A 35 -2.05 42.81 -16.96
N ALA A 36 -1.25 42.55 -18.00
CA ALA A 36 -0.90 41.19 -18.43
C ALA A 36 -0.17 40.40 -17.33
N ASP A 37 0.75 41.02 -16.59
CA ASP A 37 1.44 40.39 -15.45
C ASP A 37 0.47 40.08 -14.28
N ARG A 38 -0.50 40.97 -14.03
CA ARG A 38 -1.55 40.76 -13.02
C ARG A 38 -2.46 39.58 -13.38
N ASP A 39 -2.82 39.41 -14.64
CA ASP A 39 -3.65 38.28 -15.06
C ASP A 39 -2.87 36.96 -15.03
N THR A 40 -1.60 36.98 -15.42
CA THR A 40 -0.71 35.81 -15.37
C THR A 40 -0.46 35.35 -13.93
N SER A 41 -0.30 36.28 -12.99
CA SER A 41 -0.15 35.96 -11.56
C SER A 41 -1.42 35.39 -10.93
N ARG A 42 -2.61 35.90 -11.30
CA ARG A 42 -3.90 35.34 -10.85
C ARG A 42 -4.11 33.90 -11.32
N ILE A 43 -3.80 33.59 -12.58
CA ILE A 43 -3.91 32.23 -13.13
C ILE A 43 -2.94 31.27 -12.44
N ARG A 44 -1.70 31.71 -12.16
CA ARG A 44 -0.73 30.92 -11.38
C ARG A 44 -1.20 30.65 -9.96
N TRP A 45 -1.74 31.66 -9.28
CA TRP A 45 -2.27 31.50 -7.92
C TRP A 45 -3.46 30.54 -7.84
N LEU A 46 -4.42 30.63 -8.76
CA LEU A 46 -5.57 29.70 -8.83
C LEU A 46 -5.11 28.25 -9.06
N ARG A 47 -4.12 28.04 -9.93
CA ARG A 47 -3.50 26.73 -10.18
C ARG A 47 -2.84 26.16 -8.93
N ASP A 48 -2.18 27.00 -8.15
CA ASP A 48 -1.56 26.61 -6.89
C ASP A 48 -2.59 26.28 -5.80
N GLN A 49 -3.73 26.97 -5.77
CA GLN A 49 -4.85 26.61 -4.88
C GLN A 49 -5.48 25.26 -5.26
N VAL A 50 -5.70 25.02 -6.55
CA VAL A 50 -6.21 23.73 -7.04
C VAL A 50 -5.25 22.58 -6.72
N THR A 51 -3.94 22.78 -6.87
CA THR A 51 -2.95 21.74 -6.51
C THR A 51 -2.85 21.50 -5.00
N ARG A 52 -3.05 22.51 -4.16
CA ARG A 52 -3.14 22.34 -2.68
C ARG A 52 -4.41 21.61 -2.26
N LEU A 53 -5.54 21.86 -2.90
CA LEU A 53 -6.79 21.11 -2.69
C LEU A 53 -6.68 19.67 -3.21
N ARG A 54 -6.00 19.44 -4.33
CA ARG A 54 -5.67 18.10 -4.83
C ARG A 54 -4.81 17.30 -3.84
N LYS A 55 -3.92 17.96 -3.10
CA LYS A 55 -3.15 17.36 -2.00
C LYS A 55 -4.00 17.03 -0.76
N ARG A 56 -5.23 17.53 -0.64
CA ARG A 56 -6.22 17.15 0.39
C ARG A 56 -7.17 16.02 -0.05
N LEU A 57 -7.10 15.58 -1.32
CA LEU A 57 -7.78 14.39 -1.85
C LEU A 57 -7.07 13.01 -1.71
N PRO A 58 -5.87 12.82 -1.09
CA PRO A 58 -5.29 11.48 -0.96
C PRO A 58 -6.08 10.60 0.01
N LEU A 59 -6.97 11.17 0.84
CA LEU A 59 -7.85 10.40 1.71
C LEU A 59 -8.85 9.55 0.93
N ARG A 60 -9.51 10.10 -0.09
CA ARG A 60 -10.52 9.35 -0.86
C ARG A 60 -9.94 8.15 -1.59
N ARG A 61 -8.76 8.31 -2.18
CA ARG A 61 -8.07 7.22 -2.91
C ARG A 61 -7.47 6.17 -1.97
N ARG A 62 -6.95 6.58 -0.80
CA ARG A 62 -6.51 5.66 0.25
C ARG A 62 -7.67 4.90 0.86
N PHE A 63 -8.80 5.57 1.08
CA PHE A 63 -10.01 4.95 1.59
C PHE A 63 -10.59 3.95 0.60
N SER A 64 -10.68 4.29 -0.70
CA SER A 64 -11.19 3.36 -1.71
C SER A 64 -10.28 2.14 -1.88
N GLY A 65 -8.96 2.35 -1.92
CA GLY A 65 -7.98 1.25 -1.98
C GLY A 65 -8.02 0.36 -0.74
N GLY A 66 -8.08 0.97 0.45
CA GLY A 66 -8.19 0.26 1.72
C GLY A 66 -9.50 -0.51 1.86
N LEU A 67 -10.62 0.07 1.42
CA LEU A 67 -11.93 -0.58 1.43
C LEU A 67 -11.94 -1.77 0.47
N ALA A 68 -11.43 -1.61 -0.75
CA ALA A 68 -11.36 -2.70 -1.72
C ALA A 68 -10.50 -3.85 -1.21
N HIS A 69 -9.33 -3.54 -0.64
CA HIS A 69 -8.47 -4.54 -0.02
C HIS A 69 -9.15 -5.21 1.19
N GLY A 70 -9.79 -4.44 2.06
CA GLY A 70 -10.50 -4.96 3.23
C GLY A 70 -11.66 -5.89 2.86
N VAL A 71 -12.47 -5.52 1.85
CA VAL A 71 -13.55 -6.38 1.33
C VAL A 71 -12.98 -7.66 0.72
N MET A 72 -11.92 -7.57 -0.08
CA MET A 72 -11.25 -8.74 -0.65
C MET A 72 -10.75 -9.69 0.45
N SER A 73 -10.06 -9.16 1.47
CA SER A 73 -9.54 -9.96 2.58
C SER A 73 -10.66 -10.57 3.43
N ALA A 74 -11.77 -9.84 3.64
CA ALA A 74 -12.94 -10.37 4.34
C ALA A 74 -13.61 -11.52 3.56
N VAL A 75 -13.78 -11.37 2.23
CA VAL A 75 -14.31 -12.44 1.38
C VAL A 75 -13.39 -13.66 1.42
N ALA A 76 -12.07 -13.47 1.30
CA ALA A 76 -11.11 -14.57 1.39
C ALA A 76 -11.19 -15.29 2.76
N ALA A 77 -11.32 -14.55 3.85
CA ALA A 77 -11.47 -15.09 5.19
C ALA A 77 -12.73 -15.93 5.36
N LEU A 78 -13.88 -15.42 4.88
CA LEU A 78 -15.17 -16.12 4.95
C LEU A 78 -15.15 -17.40 4.12
N LEU A 79 -14.62 -17.35 2.90
CA LEU A 79 -14.48 -18.52 2.04
C LEU A 79 -13.52 -19.55 2.64
N ALA A 80 -12.51 -19.12 3.40
CA ALA A 80 -11.58 -20.02 4.06
C ALA A 80 -12.21 -20.67 5.30
N TYR A 81 -13.00 -19.92 6.06
CA TYR A 81 -13.56 -20.34 7.35
C TYR A 81 -14.85 -21.16 7.25
N LEU A 82 -15.77 -20.83 6.35
CA LEU A 82 -17.08 -21.50 6.32
C LEU A 82 -16.98 -22.99 6.02
N PRO A 83 -16.18 -23.46 5.04
CA PRO A 83 -16.03 -24.89 4.78
C PRO A 83 -15.43 -25.67 5.96
N THR A 84 -14.57 -25.04 6.77
CA THR A 84 -13.93 -25.73 7.90
C THR A 84 -14.92 -26.09 8.99
N GLN A 85 -16.02 -25.35 9.11
CA GLN A 85 -17.11 -25.65 10.05
C GLN A 85 -17.85 -26.93 9.65
N PHE A 86 -18.10 -27.11 8.35
CA PHE A 86 -18.74 -28.32 7.83
C PHE A 86 -17.82 -29.55 7.87
N LEU A 87 -16.51 -29.33 7.73
CA LEU A 87 -15.50 -30.39 7.79
C LEU A 87 -15.12 -30.78 9.22
N GLY A 88 -15.67 -30.12 10.24
CA GLY A 88 -15.36 -30.40 11.65
C GLY A 88 -13.92 -30.06 12.05
N LEU A 89 -13.26 -29.18 11.31
CA LEU A 89 -11.91 -28.71 11.62
C LEU A 89 -11.96 -27.80 12.86
N ARG A 90 -11.48 -28.33 13.99
CA ARG A 90 -11.55 -27.69 15.32
C ARG A 90 -10.86 -26.33 15.36
N GLU A 91 -9.90 -26.07 14.48
CA GLU A 91 -9.07 -24.87 14.50
C GLU A 91 -9.21 -24.04 13.21
N GLY A 92 -10.29 -24.23 12.45
CA GLY A 92 -10.52 -23.60 11.13
C GLY A 92 -10.39 -22.06 11.07
N PHE A 93 -10.36 -21.38 12.21
CA PHE A 93 -9.97 -19.97 12.30
C PHE A 93 -8.54 -19.69 11.77
N TRP A 94 -7.61 -20.66 11.77
CA TRP A 94 -6.28 -20.49 11.15
C TRP A 94 -6.34 -20.36 9.65
N ALA A 95 -7.27 -21.04 9.00
CA ALA A 95 -7.49 -20.87 7.58
C ALA A 95 -7.94 -19.43 7.28
N ALA A 96 -8.82 -18.87 8.12
CA ALA A 96 -9.26 -17.48 8.00
C ALA A 96 -8.11 -16.49 8.20
N ILE A 97 -7.33 -16.64 9.28
CA ILE A 97 -6.16 -15.79 9.59
C ILE A 97 -5.16 -15.84 8.43
N THR A 98 -4.86 -17.04 7.94
CA THR A 98 -3.95 -17.23 6.82
C THR A 98 -4.49 -16.59 5.56
N ALA A 99 -5.78 -16.74 5.28
CA ALA A 99 -6.38 -16.15 4.10
C ALA A 99 -6.29 -14.61 4.11
N VAL A 100 -6.50 -13.98 5.26
CA VAL A 100 -6.29 -12.53 5.45
C VAL A 100 -4.83 -12.14 5.26
N ALA A 101 -3.89 -12.90 5.83
CA ALA A 101 -2.46 -12.60 5.70
C ALA A 101 -1.97 -12.70 4.25
N VAL A 102 -2.47 -13.68 3.49
CA VAL A 102 -2.07 -13.98 2.11
C VAL A 102 -2.79 -13.10 1.08
N ALA A 103 -4.03 -12.68 1.35
CA ALA A 103 -4.77 -11.79 0.48
C ALA A 103 -4.01 -10.47 0.31
N GLN A 104 -3.57 -10.17 -0.91
CA GLN A 104 -2.89 -8.94 -1.28
C GLN A 104 -3.56 -8.41 -2.55
N THR A 105 -3.49 -7.10 -2.79
CA THR A 105 -4.07 -6.49 -4.01
C THR A 105 -3.30 -6.93 -5.27
N GLU A 106 -2.01 -7.20 -5.12
CA GLU A 106 -1.13 -7.65 -6.19
C GLU A 106 -0.94 -9.17 -6.15
N PHE A 107 -1.26 -9.86 -7.25
CA PHE A 107 -1.18 -11.33 -7.32
C PHE A 107 0.25 -11.86 -7.08
N GLY A 108 1.26 -11.13 -7.54
CA GLY A 108 2.67 -11.47 -7.28
C GLY A 108 3.00 -11.46 -5.79
N ALA A 109 2.51 -10.45 -5.06
CA ALA A 109 2.66 -10.34 -3.61
C ALA A 109 1.86 -11.43 -2.87
N THR A 110 0.65 -11.75 -3.33
CA THR A 110 -0.12 -12.90 -2.79
C THR A 110 0.66 -14.20 -2.93
N ARG A 111 1.30 -14.45 -4.07
CA ARG A 111 2.07 -15.68 -4.30
C ARG A 111 3.32 -15.78 -3.42
N SER A 112 4.06 -14.68 -3.24
CA SER A 112 5.21 -14.67 -2.33
C SER A 112 4.76 -14.89 -0.89
N THR A 113 3.75 -14.15 -0.43
CA THR A 113 3.23 -14.29 0.94
C THR A 113 2.62 -15.67 1.18
N ALA A 114 1.95 -16.27 0.18
CA ALA A 114 1.46 -17.64 0.26
C ALA A 114 2.58 -18.65 0.53
N ARG A 115 3.71 -18.52 -0.18
CA ARG A 115 4.89 -19.37 0.02
C ARG A 115 5.49 -19.17 1.40
N ASP A 116 5.61 -17.92 1.83
CA ASP A 116 6.13 -17.59 3.17
C ASP A 116 5.22 -18.17 4.26
N GLN A 117 3.90 -18.09 4.07
CA GLN A 117 2.94 -18.59 5.04
C GLN A 117 2.97 -20.11 5.15
N PHE A 118 2.98 -20.81 4.00
CA PHE A 118 3.07 -22.27 4.02
C PHE A 118 4.42 -22.75 4.58
N THR A 119 5.52 -22.15 4.15
CA THR A 119 6.87 -22.52 4.59
C THR A 119 7.08 -22.22 6.07
N GLY A 120 6.61 -21.06 6.54
CA GLY A 120 6.72 -20.68 7.95
C GLY A 120 5.94 -21.64 8.84
N ALA A 121 4.71 -21.99 8.46
CA ALA A 121 3.91 -22.96 9.19
C ALA A 121 4.55 -24.36 9.20
N ALA A 122 5.14 -24.81 8.08
CA ALA A 122 5.83 -26.09 8.02
C ALA A 122 7.08 -26.11 8.91
N VAL A 123 7.96 -25.11 8.79
CA VAL A 123 9.20 -25.02 9.58
C VAL A 123 8.89 -24.88 11.07
N GLY A 124 8.01 -23.94 11.44
CA GLY A 124 7.61 -23.76 12.83
C GLY A 124 6.85 -24.97 13.38
N GLY A 125 6.10 -25.65 12.53
CA GLY A 125 5.43 -26.93 12.82
C GLY A 125 6.42 -28.01 13.24
N VAL A 126 7.42 -28.26 12.39
CA VAL A 126 8.45 -29.28 12.62
C VAL A 126 9.33 -28.93 13.81
N VAL A 127 9.79 -27.68 13.91
CA VAL A 127 10.67 -27.24 15.00
C VAL A 127 9.93 -27.23 16.35
N GLY A 128 8.72 -26.69 16.39
CA GLY A 128 7.89 -26.67 17.60
C GLY A 128 7.53 -28.06 18.07
N LEU A 129 7.12 -28.95 17.16
CA LEU A 129 6.81 -30.33 17.50
C LEU A 129 8.04 -31.09 17.97
N GLY A 130 9.17 -30.97 17.27
CA GLY A 130 10.43 -31.62 17.66
C GLY A 130 10.92 -31.15 19.03
N ALA A 131 10.84 -29.84 19.31
CA ALA A 131 11.20 -29.28 20.61
C ALA A 131 10.27 -29.76 21.73
N TYR A 132 8.96 -29.81 21.47
CA TYR A 132 7.99 -30.32 22.44
C TYR A 132 8.25 -31.78 22.78
N LEU A 133 8.44 -32.64 21.78
CA LEU A 133 8.64 -34.07 21.97
C LEU A 133 10.02 -34.42 22.57
N GLY A 134 11.06 -33.66 22.23
CA GLY A 134 12.43 -33.93 22.69
C GLY A 134 12.76 -33.35 24.06
N LEU A 135 12.27 -32.14 24.37
CA LEU A 135 12.67 -31.37 25.56
C LEU A 135 11.50 -31.03 26.49
N GLY A 136 10.25 -31.27 26.06
CA GLY A 136 9.05 -30.92 26.81
C GLY A 136 8.74 -29.42 26.81
N PRO A 137 7.52 -29.03 27.23
CA PRO A 137 7.10 -27.64 27.30
C PRO A 137 7.73 -26.94 28.51
N SER A 138 8.84 -26.24 28.29
CA SER A 138 9.49 -25.40 29.30
C SER A 138 9.85 -24.03 28.72
N LEU A 139 10.02 -23.01 29.56
CA LEU A 139 10.40 -21.66 29.10
C LEU A 139 11.76 -21.67 28.37
N PRO A 140 12.81 -22.39 28.85
CA PRO A 140 14.04 -22.56 28.09
C PRO A 140 13.84 -23.28 26.74
N THR A 141 13.05 -24.35 26.70
CA THR A 141 12.73 -25.07 25.45
C THR A 141 12.07 -24.12 24.45
N TYR A 142 11.12 -23.32 24.90
CA TYR A 142 10.44 -22.33 24.08
C TYR A 142 11.41 -21.31 23.48
N ALA A 143 12.26 -20.70 24.31
CA ALA A 143 13.24 -19.73 23.84
C ALA A 143 14.19 -20.35 22.79
N ALA A 144 14.71 -21.55 23.07
CA ALA A 144 15.58 -22.27 22.15
C ALA A 144 14.88 -22.64 20.84
N ALA A 145 13.63 -23.10 20.90
CA ALA A 145 12.85 -23.50 19.73
C ALA A 145 12.54 -22.32 18.81
N VAL A 146 12.22 -21.14 19.35
CA VAL A 146 12.00 -19.92 18.55
C VAL A 146 13.28 -19.50 17.84
N VAL A 147 14.41 -19.49 18.55
CA VAL A 147 15.71 -19.19 17.94
C VAL A 147 16.04 -20.21 16.84
N LEU A 148 15.84 -21.50 17.12
CA LEU A 148 16.06 -22.56 16.14
C LEU A 148 15.16 -22.41 14.90
N ALA A 149 13.87 -22.11 15.07
CA ALA A 149 12.95 -21.92 13.95
C ALA A 149 13.39 -20.78 13.03
N ILE A 150 13.82 -19.66 13.63
CA ILE A 150 14.35 -18.52 12.87
C ILE A 150 15.65 -18.91 12.15
N LEU A 151 16.58 -19.56 12.84
CA LEU A 151 17.84 -20.02 12.26
C LEU A 151 17.61 -20.98 11.10
N VAL A 152 16.71 -21.96 11.24
CA VAL A 152 16.35 -22.89 10.16
C VAL A 152 15.82 -22.12 8.94
N CYS A 153 14.92 -21.14 9.13
CA CYS A 153 14.44 -20.32 8.02
C CYS A 153 15.58 -19.56 7.29
N TRP A 154 16.57 -19.07 8.02
CA TRP A 154 17.75 -18.45 7.42
C TRP A 154 18.61 -19.44 6.66
N LEU A 155 18.89 -20.61 7.25
CA LEU A 155 19.76 -21.63 6.66
C LEU A 155 19.16 -22.24 5.38
N VAL A 156 17.83 -22.33 5.27
CA VAL A 156 17.16 -22.83 4.07
C VAL A 156 16.73 -21.73 3.09
N ASN A 157 17.25 -20.50 3.27
CA ASN A 157 17.02 -19.35 2.39
C ASN A 157 15.53 -18.93 2.25
N VAL A 158 14.78 -19.01 3.36
CA VAL A 158 13.37 -18.59 3.47
C VAL A 158 13.20 -17.60 4.62
N ALA A 159 14.14 -16.67 4.75
CA ALA A 159 14.17 -15.69 5.84
C ALA A 159 12.89 -14.85 5.95
N SER A 160 12.16 -14.64 4.85
CA SER A 160 10.84 -13.98 4.83
C SER A 160 9.78 -14.72 5.66
N ALA A 161 9.90 -16.04 5.81
CA ALA A 161 8.99 -16.89 6.56
C ALA A 161 9.31 -17.01 8.06
N CYS A 162 10.45 -16.47 8.51
CA CYS A 162 10.96 -16.70 9.88
C CYS A 162 9.99 -16.22 10.97
N ARG A 163 9.30 -15.10 10.74
CA ARG A 163 8.30 -14.55 11.66
C ARG A 163 7.15 -15.52 11.87
N LEU A 164 6.63 -16.12 10.80
CA LEU A 164 5.55 -17.07 10.92
C LEU A 164 6.04 -18.38 11.55
N ALA A 165 7.24 -18.85 11.19
CA ALA A 165 7.83 -20.03 11.83
C ALA A 165 7.97 -19.86 13.34
N ALA A 166 8.40 -18.69 13.80
CA ALA A 166 8.44 -18.35 15.23
C ALA A 166 7.02 -18.39 15.84
N ILE A 167 6.03 -17.74 15.22
CA ILE A 167 4.63 -17.74 15.70
C ILE A 167 4.09 -19.18 15.80
N THR A 168 4.26 -20.01 14.77
CA THR A 168 3.79 -21.40 14.78
C THR A 168 4.49 -22.22 15.86
N THR A 169 5.79 -22.01 16.06
CA THR A 169 6.56 -22.64 17.15
C THR A 169 6.01 -22.22 18.52
N THR A 170 5.74 -20.92 18.72
CA THR A 170 5.12 -20.39 19.93
C THR A 170 3.78 -21.04 20.20
N ILE A 171 2.95 -21.21 19.17
CA ILE A 171 1.64 -21.82 19.32
C ILE A 171 1.78 -23.28 19.78
N ILE A 172 2.63 -24.06 19.12
CA ILE A 172 2.79 -25.49 19.44
C ILE A 172 3.29 -25.70 20.88
N LEU A 173 4.17 -24.81 21.38
CA LEU A 173 4.76 -24.96 22.71
C LEU A 173 3.93 -24.31 23.83
N LEU A 174 3.16 -23.25 23.56
CA LEU A 174 2.48 -22.48 24.60
C LEU A 174 0.97 -22.57 24.59
N VAL A 175 0.32 -22.87 23.45
CA VAL A 175 -1.15 -22.90 23.40
C VAL A 175 -1.64 -24.24 23.99
N PRO A 176 -2.48 -24.21 25.03
CA PRO A 176 -3.06 -25.43 25.58
C PRO A 176 -3.89 -26.16 24.52
N HIS A 177 -3.63 -27.45 24.34
CA HIS A 177 -4.36 -28.30 23.41
C HIS A 177 -4.93 -29.53 24.11
N LEU A 178 -6.08 -29.99 23.62
CA LEU A 178 -6.71 -31.23 24.07
C LEU A 178 -6.34 -32.34 23.08
N GLY A 179 -5.45 -33.25 23.51
CA GLY A 179 -4.96 -34.37 22.72
C GLY A 179 -3.48 -34.25 22.32
N PRO A 180 -2.99 -35.15 21.45
CA PRO A 180 -1.57 -35.20 21.07
C PRO A 180 -1.12 -33.98 20.27
N VAL A 181 0.10 -33.50 20.54
CA VAL A 181 0.70 -32.31 19.91
C VAL A 181 0.90 -32.49 18.41
N GLU A 182 1.20 -33.72 17.98
CA GLU A 182 1.38 -34.08 16.57
C GLU A 182 0.12 -33.75 15.77
N ARG A 183 -1.06 -34.02 16.35
CA ARG A 183 -2.34 -33.72 15.71
C ARG A 183 -2.60 -32.22 15.63
N MET A 184 -2.24 -31.47 16.67
CA MET A 184 -2.33 -30.01 16.67
C MET A 184 -1.36 -29.38 15.65
N ALA A 185 -0.10 -29.79 15.65
CA ALA A 185 0.89 -29.29 14.68
C ALA A 185 0.46 -29.63 13.24
N GLY A 186 -0.04 -30.85 13.02
CA GLY A 186 -0.58 -31.29 11.74
C GLY A 186 -1.80 -30.49 11.29
N SER A 187 -2.80 -30.28 12.17
CA SER A 187 -3.98 -29.47 11.85
C SER A 187 -3.59 -28.06 11.45
N ARG A 188 -2.60 -27.45 12.12
CA ARG A 188 -2.12 -26.11 11.75
C ARG A 188 -1.56 -26.04 10.34
N VAL A 189 -0.67 -26.96 9.96
CA VAL A 189 -0.09 -26.94 8.62
C VAL A 189 -1.16 -27.14 7.56
N ILE A 190 -2.13 -28.03 7.80
CA ILE A 190 -3.24 -28.28 6.89
C ILE A 190 -4.15 -27.05 6.76
N GLU A 191 -4.53 -26.42 7.88
CA GLU A 191 -5.42 -25.26 7.88
C GLU A 191 -4.75 -24.02 7.28
N VAL A 192 -3.45 -23.82 7.52
CA VAL A 192 -2.66 -22.79 6.82
C VAL A 192 -2.64 -23.09 5.32
N GLY A 193 -2.39 -24.34 4.92
CA GLY A 193 -2.45 -24.75 3.51
C GLY A 193 -3.81 -24.47 2.87
N TRP A 194 -4.90 -24.79 3.57
CA TRP A 194 -6.26 -24.49 3.13
C TRP A 194 -6.49 -22.98 2.96
N GLY A 195 -6.11 -22.17 3.95
CA GLY A 195 -6.21 -20.72 3.89
C GLY A 195 -5.40 -20.11 2.73
N VAL A 196 -4.20 -20.64 2.47
CA VAL A 196 -3.36 -20.26 1.31
C VAL A 196 -4.09 -20.56 0.00
N CYS A 197 -4.63 -21.76 -0.17
CA CYS A 197 -5.36 -22.15 -1.37
C CYS A 197 -6.56 -21.23 -1.64
N VAL A 198 -7.38 -20.99 -0.61
CA VAL A 198 -8.56 -20.14 -0.73
C VAL A 198 -8.18 -18.69 -1.04
N ALA A 199 -7.13 -18.15 -0.42
CA ALA A 199 -6.67 -16.80 -0.69
C ALA A 199 -6.16 -16.64 -2.13
N ILE A 200 -5.37 -17.59 -2.63
CA ILE A 200 -4.88 -17.56 -4.02
C ILE A 200 -6.07 -17.59 -4.99
N VAL A 201 -7.03 -18.49 -4.78
CA VAL A 201 -8.23 -18.58 -5.63
C VAL A 201 -9.04 -17.28 -5.58
N THR A 202 -9.24 -16.72 -4.40
CA THR A 202 -9.99 -15.46 -4.22
C THR A 202 -9.31 -14.30 -4.93
N VAL A 203 -8.01 -14.08 -4.70
CA VAL A 203 -7.25 -13.00 -5.35
C VAL A 203 -7.18 -13.22 -6.87
N TRP A 204 -7.02 -14.46 -7.33
CA TRP A 204 -7.05 -14.80 -8.75
C TRP A 204 -8.40 -14.46 -9.39
N LEU A 205 -9.52 -14.80 -8.74
CA LEU A 205 -10.85 -14.47 -9.22
C LEU A 205 -11.06 -12.95 -9.28
N VAL A 206 -10.69 -12.22 -8.23
CA VAL A 206 -10.85 -10.76 -8.19
C VAL A 206 -10.00 -10.09 -9.26
N THR A 207 -8.73 -10.49 -9.41
CA THR A 207 -7.85 -9.93 -10.45
C THR A 207 -8.33 -10.27 -11.86
N ARG A 208 -8.86 -11.48 -12.09
CA ARG A 208 -9.47 -11.86 -13.38
C ARG A 208 -10.74 -11.09 -13.69
N LEU A 209 -11.63 -10.90 -12.72
CA LEU A 209 -12.82 -10.07 -12.89
C LEU A 209 -12.44 -8.63 -13.19
N ASN A 210 -11.44 -8.09 -12.49
CA ASN A 210 -10.97 -6.74 -12.72
C ASN A 210 -10.39 -6.53 -14.13
N GLN A 211 -9.61 -7.50 -14.62
CA GLN A 211 -9.11 -7.50 -16.00
C GLN A 211 -10.22 -7.62 -17.05
N ARG A 212 -11.29 -8.38 -16.76
CA ARG A 212 -12.44 -8.50 -17.67
C ARG A 212 -13.34 -7.25 -17.70
N ILE A 213 -13.44 -6.53 -16.59
CA ILE A 213 -14.34 -5.38 -16.44
C ILE A 213 -13.62 -4.04 -16.74
N GLY A 214 -12.28 -4.05 -16.92
CA GLY A 214 -11.51 -2.88 -17.37
C GLY A 214 -11.33 -1.78 -16.32
N ILE A 215 -11.65 -2.06 -15.06
CA ILE A 215 -11.50 -1.10 -13.96
C ILE A 215 -10.08 -1.23 -13.42
N LYS A 216 -9.30 -0.14 -13.40
CA LYS A 216 -8.03 -0.10 -12.67
C LYS A 216 -8.35 0.34 -11.24
N LEU A 217 -8.34 -0.60 -10.30
CA LEU A 217 -8.38 -0.34 -8.86
C LEU A 217 -7.05 0.29 -8.41
#